data_AF-A0A0K1IRU5-F1
#
_entry.id   AF-A0A0K1IRU5-F1
#
_cell.length_a   1.000
_cell.length_b   1.000
_cell.length_c   1.000
_cell.angle_alpha   90.00
_cell.angle_beta   90.00
_cell.angle_gamma   90.00
#
_symmetry.space_group_name_H-M   'P 1'
#
loop_
_entity.id
_entity.type
_entity.pdbx_description
1 polymer ?
#
loop_
_entity_poly.entity_id
_entity_poly.type
_entity_poly.pdbx_seq_one_letter_code
_entity_poly.pdbx_strand_id
1 'polypeptide(L)' 'MKLTKARALILIAFSVPVAIELRTVAGFFNVELPLIAVAVIEFLFLALLFVLYGLYGEGSESAA' A
#
# COMPACT_ATOMS: atom_id res chain seq x y z
N MET A 1 -16.82 -6.16 4.12
CA MET A 1 -15.85 -7.08 4.75
C MET A 1 -14.87 -6.24 5.57
N LYS A 2 -14.57 -6.60 6.83
CA LYS A 2 -13.63 -5.82 7.67
C LYS A 2 -12.18 -5.94 7.18
N LEU A 3 -11.39 -4.89 7.39
CA LEU A 3 -9.94 -4.92 7.15
C LEU A 3 -9.24 -5.53 8.38
N THR A 4 -9.11 -6.86 8.37
CA THR A 4 -8.38 -7.60 9.42
C THR A 4 -6.89 -7.25 9.40
N LYS A 5 -6.16 -7.42 10.51
CA LYS A 5 -4.70 -7.22 10.56
C LYS A 5 -3.96 -7.98 9.45
N ALA A 6 -4.29 -9.25 9.25
CA ALA A 6 -3.63 -10.09 8.24
C ALA A 6 -3.79 -9.51 6.83
N ARG A 7 -5.01 -9.11 6.45
CA ARG A 7 -5.27 -8.46 5.15
C ARG A 7 -4.53 -7.13 5.00
N ALA A 8 -4.49 -6.30 6.03
CA ALA A 8 -3.75 -5.04 5.99
C ALA A 8 -2.25 -5.28 5.77
N LEU A 9 -1.67 -6.23 6.50
CA LEU A 9 -0.26 -6.60 6.36
C LEU A 9 0.06 -7.18 4.98
N ILE A 10 -0.84 -7.98 4.40
CA ILE A 10 -0.69 -8.48 3.02
C ILE A 10 -0.66 -7.30 2.05
N LEU A 11 -1.60 -6.35 2.15
CA LEU A 11 -1.63 -5.18 1.27
C LEU A 11 -0.34 -4.36 1.36
N ILE A 12 0.18 -4.14 2.58
CA ILE A 12 1.44 -3.42 2.81
C ILE A 12 2.64 -4.21 2.24
N ALA A 13 2.69 -5.52 2.43
CA ALA A 13 3.80 -6.34 1.96
C ALA A 13 3.88 -6.39 0.43
N PHE A 14 2.72 -6.41 -0.25
CA PHE A 14 2.66 -6.47 -1.70
C PHE A 14 2.67 -5.11 -2.39
N SER A 15 2.41 -4.01 -1.69
CA SER A 15 2.38 -2.67 -2.32
C SER A 15 3.74 -2.24 -2.83
N VAL A 16 4.83 -2.50 -2.10
CA VAL A 16 6.18 -2.13 -2.54
C VAL A 16 6.60 -2.85 -3.82
N PRO A 17 6.51 -4.20 -3.95
CA PRO A 17 6.77 -4.88 -5.22
C PRO A 17 5.92 -4.33 -6.37
N VAL A 18 4.62 -4.11 -6.14
CA VAL A 18 3.71 -3.56 -7.15
C VAL A 18 4.16 -2.15 -7.58
N ALA A 19 4.54 -1.30 -6.64
CA ALA A 19 5.01 0.06 -6.91
C ALA A 19 6.29 0.07 -7.75
N ILE A 20 7.23 -0.85 -7.48
CA ILE A 20 8.44 -1.00 -8.30
C ILE A 20 8.10 -1.45 -9.72
N GLU A 21 7.19 -2.41 -9.88
CA GLU A 21 6.78 -2.88 -11.20
C GLU A 21 6.03 -1.82 -12.01
N LEU A 22 5.44 -0.79 -11.39
CA LEU A 22 4.90 0.35 -12.14
C LEU A 22 5.96 1.06 -12.98
N ARG A 23 7.24 1.00 -12.58
CA ARG A 23 8.36 1.52 -13.41
C ARG A 23 8.53 0.69 -14.66
N THR A 24 8.48 -0.63 -14.53
CA THR A 24 8.54 -1.58 -15.65
C THR A 24 7.38 -1.32 -16.62
N VAL A 25 6.16 -1.21 -16.09
CA VAL A 25 4.96 -0.94 -16.88
C VAL A 25 5.04 0.40 -17.60
N ALA A 26 5.47 1.47 -16.92
CA ALA A 26 5.67 2.78 -17.53
C ALA A 26 6.73 2.75 -18.66
N GLY A 27 7.77 1.93 -18.47
CA GLY A 27 8.79 1.68 -19.49
C GLY A 27 8.23 1.11 -20.79
N PHE A 28 7.17 0.29 -20.75
CA PHE A 28 6.50 -0.20 -21.97
C PHE A 28 5.88 0.92 -22.83
N PHE A 29 5.64 2.09 -22.23
CA PHE A 29 5.09 3.27 -22.90
C PHE A 29 6.15 4.35 -23.16
N ASN A 30 7.45 4.03 -23.05
CA ASN A 30 8.57 4.99 -23.11
C ASN A 30 8.47 6.12 -22.06
N VAL A 31 7.84 5.85 -20.91
CA VAL A 31 7.78 6.78 -19.78
C VAL A 31 8.79 6.35 -18.74
N GLU A 32 9.82 7.17 -18.51
CA GLU A 32 10.77 6.95 -17.43
C GLU A 32 10.17 7.42 -16.11
N LEU A 33 9.77 6.48 -15.25
CA LEU A 33 9.32 6.80 -13.90
C LEU A 33 10.53 6.87 -12.93
N PRO A 34 10.83 8.06 -12.37
CA PRO A 34 11.89 8.20 -11.39
C PRO A 34 11.59 7.41 -10.13
N LEU A 35 12.62 6.83 -9.51
CA LEU A 35 12.46 6.07 -8.27
C LEU A 35 11.81 6.91 -7.16
N ILE A 36 12.14 8.20 -7.08
CA ILE A 36 11.56 9.12 -6.07
C ILE A 36 10.05 9.30 -6.27
N ALA A 37 9.56 9.33 -7.51
CA ALA A 37 8.12 9.47 -7.78
C ALA A 37 7.37 8.24 -7.29
N VAL A 38 7.91 7.03 -7.54
CA VAL A 38 7.35 5.78 -7.03
C VAL A 38 7.37 5.74 -5.51
N ALA A 39 8.48 6.14 -4.89
CA ALA A 39 8.60 6.16 -3.44
C ALA A 39 7.59 7.10 -2.78
N VAL A 40 7.34 8.27 -3.38
CA VAL A 40 6.30 9.20 -2.90
C VAL A 40 4.90 8.60 -3.02
N ILE A 41 4.58 7.98 -4.16
CA ILE A 41 3.28 7.30 -4.35
C ILE A 41 3.10 6.19 -3.32
N GLU A 42 4.11 5.35 -3.13
CA GLU A 42 4.08 4.26 -2.15
C GLU A 42 3.92 4.78 -0.72
N PHE A 43 4.64 5.84 -0.36
CA PHE A 43 4.50 6.48 0.94
C PHE A 43 3.07 6.98 1.18
N LEU A 44 2.46 7.64 0.17
CA LEU A 44 1.07 8.10 0.24
C LEU A 44 0.09 6.93 0.33
N PHE A 45 0.32 5.84 -0.40
CA PHE A 45 -0.49 4.63 -0.34
C PHE A 45 -0.45 3.99 1.04
N LEU A 46 0.73 3.86 1.64
CA LEU A 46 0.89 3.33 2.99
C LEU A 46 0.20 4.22 4.02
N ALA A 47 0.39 5.55 3.93
CA ALA A 47 -0.29 6.50 4.79
C ALA A 47 -1.83 6.37 4.69
N LEU A 48 -2.35 6.21 3.47
CA LEU A 48 -3.77 5.95 3.24
C LEU A 48 -4.20 4.63 3.88
N LEU A 49 -3.43 3.55 3.76
CA LEU A 49 -3.75 2.27 4.41
C LEU A 49 -3.80 2.39 5.94
N PHE A 50 -2.90 3.15 6.55
CA PHE A 50 -2.95 3.41 8.00
C PHE A 50 -4.24 4.14 8.40
N VAL A 51 -4.64 5.17 7.64
CA VAL A 51 -5.90 5.89 7.88
C VAL A 51 -7.10 4.95 7.72
N LEU A 52 -7.14 4.18 6.63
CA LEU A 52 -8.24 3.25 6.36
C LEU A 52 -8.34 2.14 7.40
N TYR A 53 -7.21 1.64 7.89
CA TYR A 53 -7.19 0.67 8.98
C TYR A 53 -7.66 1.29 10.30
N GLY A 54 -7.28 2.54 10.60
CA GLY A 54 -7.79 3.24 11.78
C GLY A 54 -9.31 3.45 11.76
N LEU A 55 -9.88 3.73 10.59
CA LEU A 55 -11.31 4.00 10.42
C LEU A 55 -12.17 2.73 10.30
N TYR A 56 -11.66 1.70 9.63
CA TYR A 56 -12.45 0.52 9.21
C TYR A 56 -11.81 -0.83 9.57
N GLY A 57 -10.71 -0.79 10.31
CA GLY A 57 -10.02 -1.98 10.80
C GLY A 57 -10.88 -2.80 11.74
N GLU A 58 -10.45 -4.03 12.01
CA GLU A 58 -11.04 -4.80 13.09
C GLU A 58 -10.83 -4.05 14.42
N GLY A 59 -11.92 -3.69 15.09
CA GLY A 59 -11.85 -3.18 16.46
C GLY A 59 -11.16 -4.23 17.34
N SER A 60 -10.29 -3.79 18.24
CA SER A 60 -9.79 -4.71 19.25
C SER A 60 -10.98 -5.16 20.08
N GLU A 61 -11.35 -6.44 20.01
CA GLU A 61 -11.83 -7.08 21.22
C GLU A 61 -10.71 -6.86 22.23
N SER A 62 -10.94 -5.92 23.15
CA SER A 62 -10.15 -5.83 24.36
C SER A 62 -10.11 -7.25 24.90
N ALA A 63 -8.91 -7.81 25.05
CA ALA A 63 -8.74 -9.00 25.85
C ALA A 63 -9.51 -8.79 27.16
N ALA A 64 -10.32 -9.80 27.50
CA ALA A 64 -11.24 -9.85 28.63
C ALA A 64 -10.63 -9.36 29.95
#